data_AF-A0A453GSA7-F1
#
_entry.id   AF-A0A453GSA7-F1
#
_cell.length_a   1.000
_cell.length_b   1.000
_cell.length_c   1.000
_cell.angle_alpha   90.00
_cell.angle_beta   90.00
_cell.angle_gamma   90.00
#
_symmetry.space_group_name_H-M   'P 1'
#
loop_
_entity.id
_entity.type
_entity.pdbx_description
1 polymer ?
#
loop_
_entity_poly.entity_id
_entity_poly.type
_entity_poly.pdbx_seq_one_letter_code
_entity_poly.pdbx_strand_id
1 'polypeptide(L)'
;MWAKSRQTWRKRHAKWAGKSNAHGKFNLIQLFVIRDLITKRATSNVRIAKRKIWEKEPIVWEILQEVMRGHPVLLNRAPTLHRLGIQAFQPILVEGRTISLHPLVCKGFNADFDGDQMVVHLPLSLEAQAEARLLMFSHMNLLSPAIGDPICVPTQDMLIGLYVLTIGKRRGICANRYNSCRNYPNLKVNYNNNNNSKYRKDKEPHFSSSYDALGAYRQKLISLDSPLWLRWNLDQRVIGSREVPIEVQYESLGTYHEIYAHSWSYSSP
;
A
#
# COMPACT_ATOMS: atom_id res chain seq x y z
N MET A 1 -9.26 21.20 -12.65
CA MET A 1 -10.17 20.22 -13.29
C MET A 1 -9.57 18.82 -13.10
N TRP A 2 -9.85 18.18 -11.97
CA TRP A 2 -9.83 16.71 -11.75
C TRP A 2 -10.13 16.46 -10.28
N ALA A 3 -11.41 16.24 -10.00
CA ALA A 3 -11.89 15.72 -8.73
C ALA A 3 -12.80 14.55 -9.08
N LYS A 4 -12.32 13.33 -8.81
CA LYS A 4 -13.15 12.19 -8.42
C LYS A 4 -12.30 11.26 -7.56
N SER A 5 -12.11 11.74 -6.33
CA SER A 5 -11.71 10.95 -5.18
C SER A 5 -12.82 9.93 -4.88
N ARG A 6 -12.46 8.65 -4.98
CA ARG A 6 -12.97 7.52 -4.18
C ARG A 6 -12.18 6.27 -4.58
N GLN A 7 -10.96 6.16 -4.07
CA GLN A 7 -10.27 4.87 -4.01
C GLN A 7 -10.35 4.37 -2.57
N THR A 8 -11.33 3.49 -2.33
CA THR A 8 -11.33 2.60 -1.18
C THR A 8 -10.15 1.65 -1.31
N TRP A 9 -9.09 1.91 -0.55
CA TRP A 9 -7.95 1.03 -0.38
C TRP A 9 -8.35 -0.20 0.44
N ARG A 10 -9.03 -1.16 -0.20
CA ARG A 10 -9.16 -2.51 0.31
C ARG A 10 -8.99 -3.47 -0.86
N LYS A 11 -7.96 -4.30 -0.72
CA LYS A 11 -7.58 -5.47 -1.52
C LYS A 11 -6.46 -5.27 -2.55
N ARG A 12 -5.28 -5.78 -2.17
CA ARG A 12 -4.10 -6.00 -3.01
C ARG A 12 -4.40 -7.18 -3.94
N HIS A 13 -4.84 -6.91 -5.16
CA HIS A 13 -5.19 -7.93 -6.14
C HIS A 13 -4.74 -7.49 -7.53
N ALA A 14 -4.36 -8.47 -8.36
CA ALA A 14 -4.08 -8.24 -9.77
C ALA A 14 -5.40 -8.02 -10.52
N LYS A 15 -5.42 -7.00 -11.36
CA LYS A 15 -6.61 -6.55 -12.10
C LYS A 15 -6.46 -6.96 -13.57
N TRP A 16 -7.15 -8.02 -13.95
CA TRP A 16 -7.34 -8.57 -15.27
C TRP A 16 -8.38 -7.83 -16.07
N ALA A 17 -8.27 -7.68 -17.38
CA ALA A 17 -9.19 -6.88 -18.20
C ALA A 17 -10.03 -7.74 -19.19
N GLY A 18 -11.28 -7.37 -19.49
CA GLY A 18 -12.30 -8.30 -20.02
C GLY A 18 -13.63 -7.79 -20.61
N LYS A 19 -13.98 -6.50 -20.72
CA LYS A 19 -15.21 -6.12 -21.46
C LYS A 19 -15.11 -6.01 -22.99
N SER A 20 -13.99 -5.59 -23.58
CA SER A 20 -14.05 -5.12 -24.98
C SER A 20 -13.40 -6.00 -26.05
N ASN A 21 -12.55 -6.98 -25.73
CA ASN A 21 -12.04 -7.97 -26.71
C ASN A 21 -11.20 -9.06 -26.03
N ALA A 22 -11.87 -9.99 -25.33
CA ALA A 22 -11.24 -11.04 -24.53
C ALA A 22 -10.94 -12.35 -25.28
N HIS A 23 -10.70 -12.32 -26.60
CA HIS A 23 -10.52 -13.54 -27.39
C HIS A 23 -9.34 -14.43 -26.93
N GLY A 24 -8.23 -13.84 -26.48
CA GLY A 24 -7.10 -14.62 -25.95
C GLY A 24 -7.25 -15.08 -24.49
N LYS A 25 -8.11 -14.41 -23.72
CA LYS A 25 -8.23 -14.57 -22.25
C LYS A 25 -9.32 -15.56 -21.84
N PHE A 26 -10.36 -15.72 -22.66
CA PHE A 26 -11.45 -16.66 -22.39
C PHE A 26 -11.04 -18.12 -22.51
N ASN A 27 -10.06 -18.44 -23.36
CA ASN A 27 -9.69 -19.83 -23.67
C ASN A 27 -9.13 -20.60 -22.46
N LEU A 28 -8.37 -19.94 -21.58
CA LEU A 28 -7.75 -20.58 -20.42
C LEU A 28 -8.78 -21.12 -19.41
N ILE A 29 -9.92 -20.43 -19.28
CA ILE A 29 -10.94 -20.74 -18.26
C ILE A 29 -12.22 -21.31 -18.92
N GLN A 30 -12.24 -21.42 -20.25
CA GLN A 30 -13.44 -21.78 -21.02
C GLN A 30 -14.06 -23.11 -20.55
N LEU A 31 -13.24 -24.10 -20.21
CA LEU A 31 -13.73 -25.40 -19.75
C LEU A 31 -14.49 -25.29 -18.42
N PHE A 32 -13.99 -24.49 -17.48
CA PHE A 32 -14.65 -24.24 -16.19
C PHE A 32 -15.96 -23.46 -16.37
N VAL A 33 -15.97 -22.46 -17.25
CA VAL A 33 -17.19 -21.70 -17.58
C VAL A 33 -18.25 -22.62 -18.21
N ILE A 34 -17.86 -23.50 -19.13
CA ILE A 34 -18.78 -24.48 -19.75
C ILE A 34 -19.34 -25.43 -18.69
N ARG A 35 -18.50 -25.93 -17.78
CA ARG A 35 -18.94 -26.83 -16.69
C ARG A 35 -19.99 -26.15 -15.81
N ASP A 36 -19.75 -24.92 -15.40
CA ASP A 36 -20.65 -24.19 -14.52
C ASP A 36 -21.95 -23.76 -15.23
N LEU A 37 -21.89 -23.41 -16.52
CA LEU A 37 -23.08 -23.16 -17.36
C LEU A 37 -24.02 -24.37 -17.43
N ILE A 38 -23.46 -25.58 -17.54
CA ILE A 38 -24.24 -26.82 -17.56
C ILE A 38 -24.76 -27.16 -16.15
N THR A 39 -23.91 -27.06 -15.14
CA THR A 39 -24.25 -27.38 -13.75
C THR A 39 -25.39 -26.50 -13.23
N LYS A 40 -25.41 -25.22 -13.61
CA LYS A 40 -26.47 -24.26 -13.25
C LYS A 40 -27.72 -24.35 -14.12
N ARG A 41 -27.81 -25.35 -15.02
CA ARG A 41 -28.91 -25.53 -15.98
C ARG A 41 -29.16 -24.33 -16.91
N ALA A 42 -28.17 -23.45 -17.07
CA ALA A 42 -28.26 -22.33 -18.02
C ALA A 42 -28.11 -22.80 -19.48
N THR A 43 -27.49 -23.97 -19.69
CA THR A 43 -27.39 -24.67 -20.98
C THR A 43 -27.47 -26.18 -20.78
N SER A 44 -28.09 -26.90 -21.72
CA SER A 44 -28.14 -28.37 -21.71
C SER A 44 -26.91 -29.03 -22.33
N ASN A 45 -26.31 -28.42 -23.36
CA ASN A 45 -25.25 -29.01 -24.16
C ASN A 45 -23.98 -28.16 -24.22
N VAL A 46 -22.82 -28.83 -24.26
CA VAL A 46 -21.49 -28.20 -24.44
C VAL A 46 -21.44 -27.34 -25.71
N ARG A 47 -22.06 -27.79 -26.81
CA ARG A 47 -22.12 -27.03 -28.07
C ARG A 47 -22.84 -25.69 -27.90
N ILE A 48 -23.96 -25.70 -27.17
CA ILE A 48 -24.74 -24.49 -26.90
C ILE A 48 -23.95 -23.56 -25.97
N ALA A 49 -23.30 -24.11 -24.93
CA ALA A 49 -22.43 -23.33 -24.04
C ALA A 49 -21.29 -22.63 -24.80
N LYS A 50 -20.62 -23.34 -25.73
CA LYS A 50 -19.60 -22.73 -26.60
C LYS A 50 -20.17 -21.59 -27.46
N ARG A 51 -21.37 -21.76 -28.01
CA ARG A 51 -22.06 -20.71 -28.78
C ARG A 51 -22.37 -19.49 -27.91
N LYS A 52 -22.90 -19.68 -26.70
CA LYS A 52 -23.18 -18.58 -25.76
C LYS A 52 -21.93 -17.77 -25.38
N ILE A 53 -20.81 -18.47 -25.20
CA ILE A 53 -19.51 -17.83 -24.94
C ILE A 53 -19.06 -17.01 -26.15
N TRP A 54 -19.26 -17.53 -27.36
CA TRP A 54 -18.95 -16.82 -28.61
C TRP A 54 -19.82 -15.58 -28.81
N GLU A 55 -21.12 -15.69 -28.52
CA GLU A 55 -22.12 -14.62 -28.57
C GLU A 55 -21.96 -13.61 -27.42
N LYS A 56 -21.09 -13.88 -26.45
CA LYS A 56 -20.79 -13.02 -25.28
C LYS A 56 -22.06 -12.67 -24.48
N GLU A 57 -22.93 -13.66 -24.25
CA GLU A 57 -24.12 -13.47 -23.42
C GLU A 57 -23.76 -12.94 -22.02
N PRO A 58 -24.57 -12.05 -21.42
CA PRO A 58 -24.26 -11.43 -20.12
C PRO A 58 -24.09 -12.46 -18.99
N ILE A 59 -24.83 -13.57 -19.05
CA ILE A 59 -24.76 -14.67 -18.07
C ILE A 59 -23.37 -15.31 -18.00
N VAL A 60 -22.62 -15.30 -19.11
CA VAL A 60 -21.26 -15.86 -19.18
C VAL A 60 -20.31 -15.03 -18.30
N TRP A 61 -20.52 -13.71 -18.24
CA TRP A 61 -19.68 -12.83 -17.43
C TRP A 61 -19.88 -13.05 -15.94
N GLU A 62 -21.12 -13.27 -15.50
CA GLU A 62 -21.44 -13.58 -14.11
C GLU A 62 -20.79 -14.89 -13.67
N ILE A 63 -20.90 -15.93 -14.49
CA ILE A 63 -20.27 -17.23 -14.23
C ILE A 63 -18.75 -17.12 -14.23
N LEU A 64 -18.17 -16.39 -15.20
CA LEU A 64 -16.73 -16.19 -15.26
C LEU A 64 -16.19 -15.52 -13.98
N GLN A 65 -16.88 -14.49 -13.46
CA GLN A 65 -16.51 -13.84 -12.20
C GLN A 65 -16.50 -14.81 -11.02
N GLU A 66 -17.48 -15.70 -10.97
CA GLU A 66 -17.59 -16.70 -9.91
C GLU A 66 -16.47 -17.73 -9.98
N VAL A 67 -16.24 -18.30 -11.17
CA VAL A 67 -15.13 -19.24 -11.42
C VAL A 67 -13.80 -18.59 -11.03
N MET A 68 -13.57 -17.34 -11.44
CA MET A 68 -12.30 -16.65 -11.17
C MET A 68 -12.07 -16.33 -9.69
N ARG A 69 -13.12 -16.11 -8.88
CA ARG A 69 -12.97 -15.92 -7.42
C ARG A 69 -12.40 -17.17 -6.72
N GLY A 70 -12.68 -18.36 -7.25
CA GLY A 70 -12.22 -19.63 -6.70
C GLY A 70 -10.80 -20.05 -7.11
N HIS A 71 -10.23 -19.47 -8.17
CA HIS A 71 -9.00 -19.99 -8.79
C HIS A 71 -7.87 -18.96 -8.76
N PRO A 72 -6.72 -19.25 -8.11
CA PRO A 72 -5.53 -18.41 -8.22
C PRO A 72 -4.93 -18.52 -9.62
N VAL A 73 -4.23 -17.48 -10.06
CA VAL A 73 -3.46 -17.49 -11.32
C VAL A 73 -1.99 -17.19 -11.02
N LEU A 74 -1.09 -17.81 -11.76
CA LEU A 74 0.34 -17.53 -11.68
C LEU A 74 0.71 -16.55 -12.79
N LEU A 75 1.41 -15.48 -12.44
CA LEU A 75 2.03 -14.56 -13.38
C LEU A 75 3.53 -14.84 -13.44
N ASN A 76 4.08 -14.79 -14.63
CA ASN A 76 5.50 -15.01 -14.91
C ASN A 76 6.02 -13.94 -15.89
N ARG A 77 7.17 -13.33 -15.58
CA ARG A 77 7.92 -12.49 -16.53
C ARG A 77 9.23 -13.17 -16.90
N ALA A 78 9.45 -13.38 -18.20
CA ALA A 78 10.71 -13.90 -18.70
C ALA A 78 11.72 -12.75 -18.94
N PRO A 79 13.03 -12.97 -18.71
CA PRO A 79 13.65 -14.18 -18.14
C PRO A 79 13.44 -14.31 -16.61
N THR A 80 13.22 -15.53 -16.12
CA THR A 80 13.03 -15.80 -14.68
C THR A 80 14.37 -15.97 -13.97
N LEU A 81 14.85 -14.91 -13.32
CA LEU A 81 16.12 -14.92 -12.61
C LEU A 81 16.05 -15.55 -11.21
N HIS A 82 14.89 -15.50 -10.58
CA HIS A 82 14.70 -16.00 -9.21
C HIS A 82 13.23 -16.39 -8.96
N ARG A 83 12.98 -17.06 -7.83
CA ARG A 83 11.64 -17.56 -7.45
C ARG A 83 10.53 -16.51 -7.56
N LEU A 84 10.79 -15.26 -7.18
CA LEU A 84 9.79 -14.19 -7.24
C LEU A 84 9.44 -13.71 -8.65
N GLY A 85 10.15 -14.19 -9.68
CA GLY A 85 9.78 -13.99 -11.08
C GLY A 85 8.52 -14.77 -11.48
N ILE A 86 8.02 -15.65 -10.60
CA ILE A 86 6.71 -16.29 -10.71
C ILE A 86 5.96 -16.09 -9.39
N GLN A 87 4.76 -15.49 -9.43
CA GLN A 87 3.94 -15.31 -8.24
C GLN A 87 2.46 -15.57 -8.53
N ALA A 88 1.75 -16.03 -7.50
CA ALA A 88 0.31 -16.23 -7.53
C ALA A 88 -0.45 -14.96 -7.14
N PHE A 89 -1.55 -14.73 -7.84
CA PHE A 89 -2.49 -13.65 -7.59
C PHE A 89 -3.92 -14.16 -7.65
N GLN A 90 -4.79 -13.48 -6.92
CA GLN A 90 -6.23 -13.55 -7.15
C GLN A 90 -6.56 -12.63 -8.33
N PRO A 91 -7.10 -13.15 -9.44
CA PRO A 91 -7.44 -12.32 -10.58
C PRO A 91 -8.75 -11.55 -10.32
N ILE A 92 -8.80 -10.29 -10.73
CA ILE A 92 -10.01 -9.46 -10.78
C ILE A 92 -10.28 -9.07 -12.21
N LEU A 93 -11.46 -9.33 -12.75
CA LEU A 93 -11.82 -8.84 -14.09
C LEU A 93 -12.12 -7.31 -14.11
N VAL A 94 -11.69 -6.65 -15.18
CA VAL A 94 -11.58 -5.21 -15.51
C VAL A 94 -11.91 -5.12 -17.00
N GLU A 95 -11.64 -4.03 -17.70
CA GLU A 95 -11.93 -3.86 -19.12
C GLU A 95 -10.64 -3.52 -19.89
N GLY A 96 -10.48 -4.05 -21.12
CA GLY A 96 -9.26 -3.90 -21.93
C GLY A 96 -8.45 -5.18 -22.16
N ARG A 97 -7.25 -5.03 -22.74
CA ARG A 97 -6.35 -6.14 -23.11
C ARG A 97 -5.11 -6.25 -22.22
N THR A 98 -4.81 -5.23 -21.42
CA THR A 98 -3.64 -5.19 -20.54
C THR A 98 -3.85 -6.06 -19.29
N ILE A 99 -2.74 -6.40 -18.63
CA ILE A 99 -2.74 -7.01 -17.30
C ILE A 99 -2.31 -5.90 -16.33
N SER A 100 -3.15 -5.60 -15.34
CA SER A 100 -2.76 -4.65 -14.30
C SER A 100 -2.08 -5.39 -13.15
N LEU A 101 -0.81 -5.09 -12.96
CA LEU A 101 0.02 -5.62 -11.90
C LEU A 101 0.05 -4.68 -10.70
N HIS A 102 0.30 -5.23 -9.50
CA HIS A 102 0.47 -4.41 -8.30
C HIS A 102 1.87 -3.76 -8.28
N PRO A 103 2.02 -2.44 -8.04
CA PRO A 103 3.31 -1.75 -8.15
C PRO A 103 4.41 -2.32 -7.23
N LEU A 104 4.05 -2.78 -6.02
CA LEU A 104 5.01 -3.37 -5.07
C LEU A 104 5.61 -4.72 -5.51
N VAL A 105 5.01 -5.42 -6.47
CA VAL A 105 5.57 -6.68 -6.96
C VAL A 105 6.45 -6.49 -8.19
N CYS A 106 6.44 -5.30 -8.82
CA CYS A 106 7.21 -5.01 -10.03
C CYS A 106 8.71 -5.26 -9.82
N LYS A 107 9.27 -4.90 -8.65
CA LYS A 107 10.66 -5.19 -8.30
C LYS A 107 10.97 -6.69 -8.30
N GLY A 108 10.03 -7.53 -7.83
CA GLY A 108 10.16 -8.98 -7.83
C GLY A 108 10.06 -9.62 -9.23
N PHE A 109 9.38 -8.98 -10.18
CA PHE A 109 9.38 -9.42 -11.58
C PHE A 109 10.49 -8.77 -12.41
N ASN A 110 11.23 -7.83 -11.83
CA ASN A 110 12.09 -6.88 -12.54
C ASN A 110 11.35 -6.15 -13.67
N ALA A 111 10.04 -5.94 -13.52
CA ALA A 111 9.14 -5.47 -14.58
C ALA A 111 9.00 -3.94 -14.59
N ASP A 112 8.93 -3.37 -15.77
CA ASP A 112 8.51 -1.99 -16.06
C ASP A 112 7.24 -1.98 -16.92
N PHE A 113 6.78 -0.79 -17.31
CA PHE A 113 5.50 -0.60 -18.03
C PHE A 113 5.72 0.09 -19.39
N ASP A 114 6.84 -0.18 -20.05
CA ASP A 114 7.21 0.36 -21.37
C ASP A 114 6.79 -0.53 -22.55
N GLY A 115 6.30 -1.74 -22.28
CA GLY A 115 5.97 -2.73 -23.31
C GLY A 115 6.12 -4.19 -22.85
N ASP A 116 6.61 -4.39 -21.63
CA ASP A 116 6.73 -5.68 -20.96
C ASP A 116 5.51 -6.61 -21.12
N GLN A 117 5.79 -7.87 -21.43
CA GLN A 117 4.80 -8.94 -21.53
C GLN A 117 4.98 -9.94 -20.39
N MET A 118 3.85 -10.45 -19.89
CA MET A 118 3.83 -11.48 -18.86
C MET A 118 3.00 -12.67 -19.32
N VAL A 119 3.45 -13.86 -18.96
CA VAL A 119 2.74 -15.11 -19.18
C VAL A 119 1.84 -15.38 -17.97
N VAL A 120 0.65 -15.90 -18.24
CA VAL A 120 -0.30 -16.30 -17.20
C VAL A 120 -0.52 -17.80 -17.26
N HIS A 121 -0.30 -18.46 -16.13
CA HIS A 121 -0.56 -19.88 -15.98
C HIS A 121 -1.75 -20.11 -15.03
N LEU A 122 -2.59 -21.08 -15.36
CA LEU A 122 -3.75 -21.46 -14.55
C LEU A 122 -3.48 -22.84 -13.90
N PRO A 123 -3.28 -22.91 -12.57
CA PRO A 123 -3.19 -24.18 -11.86
C PRO A 123 -4.53 -24.92 -11.90
N LEU A 124 -4.53 -26.16 -12.39
CA LEU A 124 -5.75 -26.96 -12.57
C LEU A 124 -6.03 -27.89 -11.39
N SER A 125 -5.01 -28.64 -10.91
CA SER A 125 -5.17 -29.59 -9.81
C SER A 125 -5.39 -28.88 -8.47
N LEU A 126 -6.06 -29.57 -7.54
CA LEU A 126 -6.33 -29.02 -6.20
C LEU A 126 -5.03 -28.78 -5.44
N GLU A 127 -4.05 -29.68 -5.60
CA GLU A 127 -2.72 -29.58 -5.01
C GLU A 127 -1.99 -28.34 -5.54
N ALA A 128 -1.99 -28.12 -6.85
CA ALA A 128 -1.35 -26.94 -7.45
C ALA A 128 -2.05 -25.63 -7.03
N GLN A 129 -3.37 -25.65 -6.89
CA GLN A 129 -4.11 -24.49 -6.37
C GLN A 129 -3.79 -24.24 -4.89
N ALA A 130 -3.63 -25.27 -4.09
CA ALA A 130 -3.23 -25.17 -2.69
C ALA A 130 -1.80 -24.62 -2.55
N GLU A 131 -0.84 -25.15 -3.30
CA GLU A 131 0.53 -24.63 -3.34
C GLU A 131 0.59 -23.18 -3.82
N ALA A 132 -0.18 -22.84 -4.86
CA ALA A 132 -0.27 -21.46 -5.33
C ALA A 132 -0.75 -20.52 -4.19
N ARG A 133 -1.78 -20.96 -3.44
CA ARG A 133 -2.38 -20.23 -2.30
C ARG A 133 -1.42 -20.08 -1.12
N LEU A 134 -0.73 -21.14 -0.75
CA LEU A 134 0.07 -21.22 0.47
C LEU A 134 1.52 -20.79 0.29
N LEU A 135 2.10 -20.98 -0.89
CA LEU A 135 3.54 -20.81 -1.11
C LEU A 135 3.86 -19.72 -2.14
N MET A 136 3.01 -19.51 -3.13
CA MET A 136 3.32 -18.62 -4.25
C MET A 136 2.59 -17.28 -4.21
N PHE A 137 1.62 -17.08 -3.32
CA PHE A 137 0.90 -15.81 -3.26
C PHE A 137 1.84 -14.63 -2.97
N SER A 138 1.65 -13.55 -3.72
CA SER A 138 2.48 -12.34 -3.60
C SER A 138 2.55 -11.76 -2.19
N HIS A 139 1.47 -11.84 -1.41
CA HIS A 139 1.44 -11.29 -0.05
C HIS A 139 2.20 -12.14 0.98
N MET A 140 2.53 -13.39 0.65
CA MET A 140 3.35 -14.27 1.49
C MET A 140 4.84 -14.18 1.15
N ASN A 141 5.16 -13.68 -0.05
CA ASN A 141 6.52 -13.60 -0.58
C ASN A 141 7.03 -12.16 -0.59
N LEU A 142 7.17 -11.56 0.60
CA LEU A 142 7.56 -10.14 0.77
C LEU A 142 9.08 -9.92 0.86
N LEU A 143 9.84 -10.96 1.18
CA LEU A 143 11.28 -10.92 1.43
C LEU A 143 12.06 -11.55 0.28
N SER A 144 13.30 -11.11 0.13
CA SER A 144 14.27 -11.70 -0.78
C SER A 144 14.68 -13.09 -0.30
N PRO A 145 14.60 -14.13 -1.15
CA PRO A 145 15.07 -15.45 -0.77
C PRO A 145 16.59 -15.52 -0.59
N ALA A 146 17.35 -14.58 -1.16
CA ALA A 146 18.80 -14.59 -1.09
C ALA A 146 19.35 -13.89 0.17
N ILE A 147 18.81 -12.72 0.52
CA ILE A 147 19.37 -11.84 1.58
C ILE A 147 18.42 -11.72 2.77
N GLY A 148 17.13 -12.00 2.60
CA GLY A 148 16.09 -11.77 3.62
C GLY A 148 15.56 -10.34 3.66
N ASP A 149 16.13 -9.42 2.88
CA ASP A 149 15.66 -8.03 2.79
C ASP A 149 14.26 -7.91 2.18
N PRO A 150 13.46 -6.90 2.58
CA PRO A 150 12.14 -6.67 1.98
C PRO A 150 12.26 -6.27 0.51
N ILE A 151 11.56 -6.98 -0.37
CA ILE A 151 11.50 -6.66 -1.80
C ILE A 151 10.27 -5.80 -2.12
N CYS A 152 9.14 -6.06 -1.45
CA CYS A 152 7.90 -5.31 -1.63
C CYS A 152 7.91 -3.98 -0.85
N VAL A 153 8.93 -3.15 -1.11
CA VAL A 153 9.08 -1.81 -0.52
C VAL A 153 8.44 -0.74 -1.38
N PRO A 154 8.00 0.40 -0.80
CA PRO A 154 7.50 1.53 -1.56
C PRO A 154 8.46 1.94 -2.69
N THR A 155 7.93 2.12 -3.90
CA THR A 155 8.71 2.54 -5.07
C THR A 155 8.85 4.06 -5.13
N GLN A 156 9.56 4.58 -6.13
CA GLN A 156 9.90 6.01 -6.29
C GLN A 156 8.74 6.98 -5.98
N ASP A 157 7.59 6.83 -6.64
CA ASP A 157 6.45 7.74 -6.44
C ASP A 157 5.89 7.69 -5.01
N MET A 158 5.85 6.48 -4.43
CA MET A 158 5.38 6.29 -3.05
C MET A 158 6.38 6.89 -2.07
N LEU A 159 7.67 6.70 -2.29
CA LEU A 159 8.74 7.27 -1.48
C LEU A 159 8.73 8.78 -1.54
N ILE A 160 8.54 9.38 -2.72
CA ILE A 160 8.42 10.83 -2.87
C ILE A 160 7.19 11.34 -2.10
N GLY A 161 6.05 10.66 -2.22
CA GLY A 161 4.83 11.02 -1.50
C GLY A 161 5.03 10.97 0.02
N LEU A 162 5.60 9.87 0.54
CA LEU A 162 5.92 9.72 1.96
C LEU A 162 6.94 10.78 2.40
N TYR A 163 8.01 10.97 1.64
CA TYR A 163 9.05 11.94 1.93
C TYR A 163 8.49 13.36 2.03
N VAL A 164 7.66 13.80 1.08
CA VAL A 164 7.01 15.12 1.11
C VAL A 164 6.06 15.27 2.29
N LEU A 165 5.40 14.20 2.73
CA LEU A 165 4.54 14.23 3.92
C LEU A 165 5.35 14.28 5.22
N THR A 166 6.53 13.68 5.25
CA THR A 166 7.38 13.60 6.45
C THR A 166 8.48 14.66 6.49
N ILE A 167 8.70 15.41 5.41
CA ILE A 167 9.74 16.43 5.34
C ILE A 167 9.40 17.57 6.30
N GLY A 168 9.95 17.49 7.50
CA GLY A 168 9.81 18.56 8.47
C GLY A 168 10.52 19.79 7.95
N LYS A 169 9.81 20.91 7.78
CA LYS A 169 10.40 22.25 7.76
C LYS A 169 10.88 22.63 9.17
N ARG A 170 11.65 21.75 9.82
CA ARG A 170 12.29 22.03 11.09
C ARG A 170 13.46 22.99 10.81
N ARG A 171 13.17 24.29 10.71
CA ARG A 171 14.11 25.28 11.24
C ARG A 171 14.17 25.02 12.74
N GLY A 172 15.11 24.17 13.16
CA GLY A 172 15.51 23.94 14.54
C GLY A 172 14.39 23.77 15.57
N ILE A 173 13.83 22.58 15.70
CA ILE A 173 13.37 22.10 17.02
C ILE A 173 14.54 21.34 17.64
N CYS A 174 15.61 22.08 17.92
CA CYS A 174 16.58 21.74 18.96
C CYS A 174 16.45 22.81 20.03
N ALA A 175 15.28 22.84 20.66
CA ALA A 175 15.06 23.56 21.91
C ALA A 175 14.68 22.53 22.96
N ASN A 176 15.62 21.64 23.27
CA ASN A 176 15.57 20.93 24.54
C ASN A 176 15.58 21.99 25.64
N ARG A 177 14.56 21.96 26.50
CA ARG A 177 14.35 22.91 27.60
C ARG A 177 15.44 22.87 28.68
N TYR A 178 16.52 22.12 28.48
CA TYR A 178 17.59 21.89 29.45
C TYR A 178 19.02 22.05 28.96
N ASN A 179 19.29 22.46 27.70
CA ASN A 179 20.67 22.72 27.29
C ASN A 179 20.92 24.20 26.98
N SER A 180 21.37 24.91 28.00
CA SER A 180 22.15 26.13 27.86
C SER A 180 23.62 25.74 27.61
N CYS A 181 23.97 25.28 26.41
CA CYS A 181 25.37 25.05 26.03
C CYS A 181 25.54 25.45 24.56
N ARG A 182 26.05 26.65 24.27
CA ARG A 182 27.47 26.99 24.12
C ARG A 182 28.22 26.10 23.11
N ASN A 183 28.69 26.78 22.07
CA ASN A 183 29.82 26.45 21.20
C ASN A 183 29.71 25.21 20.30
N TYR A 184 29.16 25.42 19.10
CA TYR A 184 29.73 24.80 17.89
C TYR A 184 29.88 25.85 16.80
N PRO A 185 31.10 26.09 16.29
CA PRO A 185 31.34 27.09 15.26
C PRO A 185 31.06 26.53 13.86
N ASN A 186 30.44 27.38 13.03
CA ASN A 186 30.48 27.39 11.56
C ASN A 186 29.63 26.36 10.79
N LEU A 187 28.40 26.75 10.47
CA LEU A 187 27.89 26.64 9.09
C LEU A 187 27.06 27.90 8.77
N LYS A 188 27.73 28.94 8.24
CA LYS A 188 27.08 30.14 7.72
C LYS A 188 26.33 29.80 6.43
N VAL A 189 25.07 29.41 6.54
CA VAL A 189 24.13 29.51 5.42
C VAL A 189 23.48 30.89 5.50
N ASN A 190 24.01 31.82 4.69
CA ASN A 190 23.43 33.14 4.48
C ASN A 190 22.03 33.01 3.85
N TYR A 191 20.99 33.18 4.65
CA TYR A 191 19.69 33.62 4.16
C TYR A 191 19.43 35.01 4.76
N ASN A 192 19.66 36.03 3.94
CA ASN A 192 19.08 37.34 4.15
C ASN A 192 17.55 37.18 4.14
N ASN A 193 16.93 37.30 5.31
CA ASN A 193 15.62 37.94 5.39
C ASN A 193 15.40 38.43 6.82
N ASN A 194 15.49 39.76 6.95
CA ASN A 194 14.81 40.54 7.97
C ASN A 194 13.38 40.02 8.12
N ASN A 195 13.10 39.35 9.23
CA ASN A 195 11.83 39.38 9.95
C ASN A 195 12.06 38.73 11.31
N ASN A 196 12.07 39.57 12.35
CA ASN A 196 11.95 39.15 13.74
C ASN A 196 10.63 38.41 13.96
N SER A 197 10.57 37.11 13.69
CA SER A 197 9.56 36.25 14.31
C SER A 197 10.18 35.65 15.57
N LYS A 198 10.01 36.35 16.70
CA LYS A 198 10.08 35.75 18.03
C LYS A 198 9.36 34.38 17.96
N TYR A 199 10.08 33.29 18.18
CA TYR A 199 9.48 31.96 18.37
C TYR A 199 8.58 32.03 19.61
N ARG A 200 7.29 32.30 19.41
CA ARG A 200 6.27 32.12 20.44
C ARG A 200 5.91 30.64 20.46
N LYS A 201 6.35 29.96 21.51
CA LYS A 201 5.98 28.58 21.87
C LYS A 201 4.45 28.38 22.02
N ASP A 202 3.71 29.48 22.05
CA ASP A 202 2.29 29.57 22.44
C ASP A 202 1.27 29.34 21.30
N LYS A 203 1.67 28.91 20.09
CA LYS A 203 0.75 28.87 18.93
C LYS A 203 0.82 27.61 18.06
N GLU A 204 1.37 26.51 18.55
CA GLU A 204 1.19 25.24 17.84
C GLU A 204 -0.21 24.71 18.15
N PRO A 205 -1.02 24.39 17.13
CA PRO A 205 -2.39 23.94 17.34
C PRO A 205 -2.39 22.56 17.99
N HIS A 206 -3.11 22.44 19.10
CA HIS A 206 -3.29 21.21 19.84
C HIS A 206 -4.63 20.57 19.50
N PHE A 207 -4.62 19.29 19.16
CA PHE A 207 -5.80 18.49 18.83
C PHE A 207 -5.94 17.31 19.76
N SER A 208 -7.17 17.11 20.24
CA SER A 208 -7.51 15.95 21.06
C SER A 208 -7.79 14.69 20.22
N SER A 209 -8.19 14.88 18.97
CA SER A 209 -8.61 13.83 18.05
C SER A 209 -8.02 14.07 16.66
N SER A 210 -7.69 13.00 15.95
CA SER A 210 -7.21 13.07 14.56
C SER A 210 -8.28 13.64 13.62
N TYR A 211 -9.57 13.47 13.95
CA TYR A 211 -10.68 14.07 13.20
C TYR A 211 -10.71 15.60 13.31
N ASP A 212 -10.39 16.16 14.48
CA ASP A 212 -10.35 17.62 14.71
C ASP A 212 -9.22 18.24 13.89
N ALA A 213 -8.04 17.61 13.91
CA ALA A 213 -6.89 18.02 13.11
C ALA A 213 -7.21 17.98 11.60
N LEU A 214 -7.91 16.93 11.14
CA LEU A 214 -8.36 16.82 9.76
C LEU A 214 -9.42 17.88 9.40
N GLY A 215 -10.30 18.22 10.34
CA GLY A 215 -11.27 19.31 10.20
C GLY A 215 -10.58 20.66 10.02
N ALA A 216 -9.61 20.96 10.87
CA ALA A 216 -8.80 22.18 10.78
C ALA A 216 -8.01 22.28 9.45
N TYR A 217 -7.46 21.16 8.98
CA TYR A 217 -6.83 21.08 7.66
C TYR A 217 -7.81 21.42 6.52
N ARG A 218 -9.02 20.85 6.55
CA ARG A 218 -10.07 21.12 5.54
C ARG A 218 -10.52 22.59 5.55
N GLN A 219 -10.54 23.21 6.73
CA GLN A 219 -10.81 24.64 6.90
C GLN A 219 -9.61 25.53 6.53
N LYS A 220 -8.48 24.95 6.09
CA LYS A 220 -7.23 25.64 5.75
C LYS A 220 -6.62 26.43 6.92
N LEU A 221 -6.93 26.05 8.16
CA LEU A 221 -6.30 26.63 9.36
C LEU A 221 -4.87 26.12 9.54
N ILE A 222 -4.58 24.94 8.98
CA ILE A 222 -3.33 24.19 9.14
C ILE A 222 -2.93 23.67 7.76
N SER A 223 -1.63 23.70 7.47
CA SER A 223 -1.06 23.11 6.25
C SER A 223 -0.53 21.70 6.50
N LEU A 224 -0.29 20.91 5.47
CA LEU A 224 0.21 19.52 5.63
C LEU A 224 1.57 19.46 6.34
N ASP A 225 2.39 20.50 6.18
CA ASP A 225 3.76 20.62 6.67
C ASP A 225 3.87 21.38 8.01
N SER A 226 2.77 21.90 8.55
CA SER A 226 2.81 22.64 9.80
C SER A 226 2.85 21.71 11.01
N PRO A 227 3.76 21.95 11.99
CA PRO A 227 3.81 21.16 13.22
C PRO A 227 2.52 21.34 14.03
N LEU A 228 2.07 20.26 14.66
CA LEU A 228 0.89 20.23 15.53
C LEU A 228 1.10 19.27 16.69
N TRP A 229 0.36 19.47 17.77
CA TRP A 229 0.27 18.50 18.86
C TRP A 229 -1.01 17.69 18.70
N LEU A 230 -0.87 16.37 18.69
CA LEU A 230 -2.02 15.46 18.62
C LEU A 230 -1.97 14.54 19.83
N ARG A 231 -3.07 14.52 20.60
CA ARG A 231 -3.27 13.49 21.61
C ARG A 231 -3.50 12.15 20.91
N TRP A 232 -2.48 11.32 20.88
CA TRP A 232 -2.55 9.99 20.30
C TRP A 232 -2.96 8.97 21.37
N ASN A 233 -4.21 8.50 21.30
CA ASN A 233 -4.65 7.39 22.13
C ASN A 233 -4.15 6.09 21.49
N LEU A 234 -2.96 5.62 21.91
CA LEU A 234 -2.48 4.30 21.53
C LEU A 234 -3.42 3.25 22.14
N ASP A 235 -3.92 2.31 21.32
CA ASP A 235 -4.55 1.10 21.83
C ASP A 235 -3.54 0.40 22.75
N GLN A 236 -3.81 0.40 24.05
CA GLN A 236 -2.94 -0.11 25.12
C GLN A 236 -2.54 -1.60 24.99
N ARG A 237 -2.99 -2.30 23.95
CA ARG A 237 -2.68 -3.72 23.72
C ARG A 237 -1.26 -3.98 23.21
N VAL A 238 -0.53 -2.95 22.77
CA VAL A 238 0.82 -3.08 22.20
C VAL A 238 1.93 -2.76 23.21
N ILE A 239 1.61 -2.12 24.33
CA ILE A 239 2.60 -1.75 25.35
C ILE A 239 2.47 -2.75 26.51
N GLY A 240 3.38 -3.71 26.57
CA GLY A 240 3.45 -4.63 27.71
C GLY A 240 3.76 -3.88 29.01
N SER A 241 3.02 -4.22 30.07
CA SER A 241 3.23 -4.06 31.54
C SER A 241 4.31 -3.09 32.10
N ARG A 242 4.64 -1.99 31.44
CA ARG A 242 5.47 -0.89 31.97
C ARG A 242 4.64 0.38 32.02
N GLU A 243 5.01 1.27 32.94
CA GLU A 243 4.36 2.57 33.13
C GLU A 243 4.12 3.27 31.78
N VAL A 244 2.96 3.89 31.59
CA VAL A 244 2.66 4.58 30.33
C VAL A 244 3.41 5.92 30.35
N PRO A 245 4.30 6.20 29.37
CA PRO A 245 4.99 7.48 29.29
C PRO A 245 3.97 8.62 29.10
N ILE A 246 4.21 9.75 29.76
CA ILE A 246 3.40 10.97 29.64
C ILE A 246 3.53 11.57 28.24
N GLU A 247 4.74 11.50 27.67
CA GLU A 247 5.05 12.05 26.36
C GLU A 247 6.05 11.14 25.65
N VAL A 248 5.81 10.86 24.37
CA VAL A 248 6.77 10.16 23.50
C VAL A 248 7.09 11.08 22.33
N GLN A 249 8.36 11.49 22.23
CA GLN A 249 8.85 12.35 21.15
C GLN A 249 9.55 11.51 20.10
N TYR A 250 9.14 11.62 18.84
CA TYR A 250 9.81 10.97 17.72
C TYR A 250 10.69 11.97 16.94
N GLU A 251 11.96 11.62 16.78
CA GLU A 251 12.88 12.33 15.91
C GLU A 251 12.74 11.86 14.46
N SER A 252 13.17 12.69 13.51
CA SER A 252 13.12 12.38 12.07
C SER A 252 13.98 11.19 11.66
N LEU A 253 14.92 10.77 12.52
CA LEU A 253 15.78 9.59 12.33
C LEU A 253 15.13 8.29 12.82
N GLY A 254 13.91 8.34 13.37
CA GLY A 254 13.22 7.18 13.93
C GLY A 254 13.60 6.84 15.37
N THR A 255 14.52 7.61 15.98
CA THR A 255 14.80 7.62 17.42
C THR A 255 13.61 8.22 18.17
N TYR A 256 13.28 7.66 19.35
CA TYR A 256 12.20 8.17 20.19
C TYR A 256 12.66 8.38 21.63
N HIS A 257 12.12 9.40 22.28
CA HIS A 257 12.37 9.71 23.70
C HIS A 257 11.06 9.58 24.46
N GLU A 258 11.06 8.82 25.55
CA GLU A 258 9.91 8.63 26.43
C GLU A 258 10.10 9.44 27.72
N ILE A 259 9.12 10.24 28.09
CA ILE A 259 9.12 11.07 29.30
C ILE A 259 8.10 10.49 30.28
N TYR A 260 8.55 10.21 31.51
CA TYR A 260 7.73 9.58 32.55
C TYR A 260 7.44 10.56 33.71
N ALA A 261 6.42 10.27 34.52
CA ALA A 261 5.98 11.13 35.63
C ALA A 261 7.06 11.39 36.68
N HIS A 262 7.86 10.37 36.99
CA HIS A 262 8.90 10.42 38.02
C HIS A 262 10.11 11.29 37.65
N SER A 263 10.23 11.70 36.38
CA SER A 263 11.29 12.60 35.92
C SER A 263 11.09 14.07 36.36
N TRP A 264 9.89 14.42 36.83
CA TRP A 264 9.53 15.79 37.21
C TRP A 264 9.88 16.13 38.67
N SER A 265 10.11 15.13 39.51
CA SER A 265 10.33 15.31 40.96
C SER A 265 11.75 15.75 41.36
N TYR A 266 12.70 15.79 40.43
CA TYR A 266 14.11 16.13 40.71
C TYR A 266 14.53 17.54 40.28
N SER A 267 13.59 18.37 39.83
CA SER A 267 13.89 19.73 39.34
C SER A 267 12.93 20.75 39.92
N SER A 268 12.99 20.91 41.24
CA SER A 268 12.60 22.15 41.91
C SER A 268 13.64 22.42 43.01
N PRO A 269 14.41 23.51 42.95
CA PRO A 269 15.26 23.94 44.07
C PRO A 269 14.41 24.43 45.26
#